data_AF-X0TTH1-F1
#
_entry.id   AF-X0TTH1-F1
#
_cell.length_a   1.000
_cell.length_b   1.000
_cell.length_c   1.000
_cell.angle_alpha   90.00
_cell.angle_beta   90.00
_cell.angle_gamma   90.00
#
_symmetry.space_group_name_H-M   'P 1'
#
loop_
_entity.id
_entity.type
_entity.pdbx_description
1 polymer ?
#
loop_
_entity_poly.entity_id
_entity_poly.type
_entity_poly.pdbx_seq_one_letter_code
_entity_poly.pdbx_strand_id
1 'polypeptide(L)'
;MTKSKKERLDILLVEKGIFPTREKAKSAIMAGEVLVEGEKVNKSGQRIKAESNISVIKKETAYVSRGGEKLEKAFKVFNVNVKGKRVIDVGASTGGFTDCLLKSGAKEVYCVDVGYGQLAWKLQKDSRVVVIDRTNIRY
;
A
#
# COMPACT_ATOMS: atom_id res chain seq x y z
N MET A 1 18.86 -38.37 6.69
CA MET A 1 18.60 -36.95 7.05
C MET A 1 18.00 -36.26 5.83
N THR A 2 16.68 -36.05 5.81
CA THR A 2 15.98 -35.33 4.74
C THR A 2 16.42 -33.87 4.77
N LYS A 3 17.09 -33.44 3.70
CA LYS A 3 17.56 -32.06 3.55
C LYS A 3 16.33 -31.16 3.48
N SER A 4 16.08 -30.41 4.56
CA SER A 4 15.04 -29.39 4.62
C SER A 4 15.09 -28.52 3.36
N LYS A 5 14.00 -28.54 2.58
CA LYS A 5 13.90 -27.77 1.35
C LYS A 5 13.85 -26.29 1.73
N LYS A 6 14.89 -25.54 1.35
CA LYS A 6 14.92 -24.08 1.52
C LYS A 6 14.43 -23.41 0.24
N GLU A 7 13.54 -22.44 0.39
CA GLU A 7 13.01 -21.63 -0.71
C GLU A 7 13.13 -20.14 -0.37
N ARG A 8 13.14 -19.28 -1.38
CA ARG A 8 13.10 -17.83 -1.20
C ARG A 8 11.80 -17.43 -0.48
N LEU A 9 11.93 -16.54 0.50
CA LEU A 9 10.80 -16.09 1.31
C LEU A 9 9.66 -15.51 0.48
N ASP A 10 9.94 -14.72 -0.56
CA ASP A 10 8.92 -14.16 -1.44
C ASP A 10 8.10 -15.20 -2.22
N ILE A 11 8.72 -16.33 -2.59
CA ILE A 11 8.06 -17.46 -3.25
C ILE A 11 7.28 -18.26 -2.21
N LEU A 12 7.93 -18.61 -1.10
CA LEU A 12 7.34 -19.41 -0.03
C LEU A 12 6.05 -18.78 0.54
N LEU A 13 6.02 -17.45 0.66
CA LEU A 13 4.83 -16.70 1.10
C LEU A 13 3.64 -16.82 0.14
N VAL A 14 3.90 -16.91 -1.17
CA VAL A 14 2.85 -17.09 -2.18
C VAL A 14 2.40 -18.54 -2.22
N GLU A 15 3.34 -19.49 -2.17
CA GLU A 15 3.05 -20.93 -2.13
C GLU A 15 2.21 -21.32 -0.90
N LYS A 16 2.47 -20.69 0.25
CA LYS A 16 1.65 -20.85 1.47
C LYS A 16 0.31 -20.10 1.44
N GLY A 17 0.00 -19.38 0.36
CA GLY A 17 -1.24 -18.61 0.23
C GLY A 17 -1.33 -17.37 1.14
N ILE A 18 -0.22 -16.94 1.75
CA ILE A 18 -0.19 -15.80 2.67
C ILE A 18 -0.33 -14.48 1.90
N PHE A 19 0.25 -14.41 0.70
CA PHE A 19 0.09 -13.30 -0.23
C PHE A 19 -0.29 -13.81 -1.61
N PRO A 20 -1.13 -13.09 -2.37
CA PRO A 20 -1.63 -13.57 -3.65
C PRO A 20 -0.62 -13.40 -4.80
N THR A 21 0.40 -12.54 -4.64
CA THR A 21 1.44 -12.31 -5.65
C THR A 21 2.80 -12.09 -5.00
N ARG A 22 3.88 -12.36 -5.76
CA ARG A 22 5.26 -12.15 -5.30
C ARG A 22 5.54 -10.68 -5.00
N GLU A 23 5.03 -9.75 -5.80
CA GLU A 23 5.19 -8.30 -5.57
C GLU A 23 4.57 -7.86 -4.24
N LYS A 24 3.40 -8.40 -3.86
CA LYS A 24 2.80 -8.11 -2.54
C LYS A 24 3.62 -8.71 -1.41
N ALA A 25 4.10 -9.94 -1.57
CA ALA A 25 5.00 -10.58 -0.60
C ALA A 25 6.28 -9.76 -0.39
N LYS A 26 6.97 -9.37 -1.47
CA LYS A 26 8.16 -8.49 -1.40
C LYS A 26 7.88 -7.19 -0.68
N SER A 27 6.75 -6.54 -1.01
CA SER A 27 6.36 -5.27 -0.38
C SER A 27 6.12 -5.39 1.12
N ALA A 28 5.57 -6.52 1.58
CA ALA A 28 5.36 -6.81 3.00
C ALA A 28 6.68 -7.13 3.71
N ILE A 29 7.57 -7.92 3.09
CA ILE A 29 8.91 -8.21 3.63
C ILE A 29 9.71 -6.93 3.81
N MET A 30 9.77 -6.09 2.77
CA MET A 30 10.49 -4.80 2.82
C MET A 30 9.90 -3.85 3.87
N ALA A 31 8.60 -3.98 4.16
CA ALA A 31 7.92 -3.23 5.20
C ALA A 31 8.22 -3.72 6.62
N GLY A 32 8.94 -4.85 6.78
CA GLY A 32 9.14 -5.49 8.07
C GLY A 32 7.87 -6.08 8.66
N GLU A 33 6.89 -6.43 7.80
CA GLU A 33 5.61 -7.01 8.18
C GLU A 33 5.68 -8.54 8.25
N VAL A 34 6.76 -9.16 7.77
CA VAL A 34 6.93 -10.62 7.78
C VAL A 34 7.93 -11.03 8.86
N LEU A 35 7.49 -11.93 9.72
CA LEU A 35 8.29 -12.57 10.76
C LEU A 35 8.54 -14.03 10.39
N VAL A 36 9.77 -14.49 10.54
CA VAL A 36 10.16 -15.91 10.40
C VAL A 36 10.75 -16.34 11.74
N GLU A 37 10.16 -17.35 12.38
CA GLU A 37 10.55 -17.78 13.74
C GLU A 37 10.56 -16.64 14.76
N GLY A 38 9.61 -15.70 14.64
CA GLY A 38 9.51 -14.53 15.51
C GLY A 38 10.45 -13.36 15.16
N GLU A 39 11.35 -13.53 14.18
CA GLU A 39 12.32 -12.49 13.78
C GLU A 39 11.92 -11.78 12.48
N LYS A 40 12.13 -10.46 12.41
CA LYS A 40 11.84 -9.67 11.20
C LYS A 40 12.82 -10.01 10.09
N VAL A 41 12.30 -10.40 8.94
CA VAL A 41 13.09 -10.59 7.72
C VAL A 41 12.80 -9.46 6.75
N ASN A 42 13.86 -8.79 6.27
CA ASN A 42 13.77 -7.65 5.36
C ASN A 42 14.27 -7.97 3.93
N LYS A 43 14.82 -9.16 3.70
CA LYS A 43 15.34 -9.60 2.40
C LYS A 43 14.40 -10.63 1.77
N SER A 44 13.73 -10.25 0.69
CA SER A 44 12.78 -11.11 -0.03
C SER A 44 13.41 -12.38 -0.63
N GLY A 45 14.67 -12.28 -1.08
CA GLY A 45 15.43 -13.40 -1.62
C GLY A 45 16.07 -14.31 -0.56
N GLN A 46 15.88 -14.05 0.73
CA GLN A 46 16.44 -14.90 1.78
C GLN A 46 15.84 -16.30 1.71
N ARG A 47 16.71 -17.33 1.72
CA ARG A 47 16.29 -18.73 1.67
C ARG A 47 15.92 -19.23 3.06
N ILE A 48 14.65 -19.54 3.26
CA ILE A 48 14.04 -19.98 4.52
C ILE A 48 13.60 -21.44 4.39
N LYS A 49 13.63 -22.22 5.47
CA LYS A 49 13.14 -23.60 5.46
C LYS A 49 11.62 -23.60 5.23
N ALA A 50 11.10 -24.48 4.39
CA ALA A 50 9.68 -24.52 4.04
C ALA A 50 8.75 -24.72 5.26
N GLU A 51 9.26 -25.39 6.28
CA GLU A 51 8.61 -25.70 7.56
C GLU A 51 8.76 -24.60 8.62
N SER A 52 9.47 -23.51 8.34
CA SER A 52 9.62 -22.42 9.31
C SER A 52 8.25 -21.79 9.62
N ASN A 53 8.06 -21.40 10.87
CA ASN A 53 6.87 -20.65 11.28
C ASN A 53 6.95 -19.22 10.71
N ILE A 54 5.94 -18.83 9.95
CA ILE A 54 5.86 -17.52 9.29
C ILE A 54 4.58 -16.84 9.74
N SER A 55 4.72 -15.64 10.30
CA SER A 55 3.59 -14.80 10.71
C SER A 55 3.68 -13.42 10.07
N VAL A 56 2.53 -12.83 9.78
CA VAL A 56 2.43 -11.48 9.20
C VAL A 56 1.87 -10.51 10.24
N ILE A 57 2.59 -9.44 10.47
CA ILE A 57 2.13 -8.29 11.26
C ILE A 57 1.10 -7.56 10.41
N LYS A 58 -0.18 -7.74 10.72
CA LYS A 58 -1.23 -6.91 10.12
C LYS A 58 -1.16 -5.52 10.76
N LYS A 59 -0.62 -4.54 10.01
CA LYS A 59 -0.90 -3.14 10.31
C LYS A 59 -2.24 -2.78 9.71
N GLU A 60 -3.20 -2.47 10.56
CA GLU A 60 -4.42 -1.78 10.10
C GLU A 60 -4.00 -0.39 9.62
N THR A 61 -4.09 -0.17 8.31
CA THR A 61 -3.98 1.17 7.74
C THR A 61 -5.38 1.79 7.77
N ALA A 62 -5.47 3.02 8.28
CA ALA A 62 -6.72 3.78 8.23
C ALA A 62 -7.14 4.10 6.77
N TYR A 63 -6.25 3.94 5.80
CA TYR A 63 -6.46 4.32 4.39
C TYR A 63 -6.30 3.11 3.45
N VAL A 64 -6.80 3.20 2.21
CA VAL A 64 -6.66 2.14 1.18
C VAL A 64 -5.23 1.69 0.92
N SER A 65 -4.26 2.54 1.22
CA SER A 65 -2.85 2.21 1.16
C SER A 65 -2.09 2.99 2.22
N ARG A 66 -0.91 2.49 2.57
CA ARG A 66 0.04 3.15 3.50
C ARG A 66 0.46 4.55 3.03
N GLY A 67 0.21 4.92 1.78
CA GLY A 67 0.40 6.28 1.30
C GLY A 67 -0.32 7.30 2.17
N GLY A 68 -1.55 7.02 2.62
CA GLY A 68 -2.34 7.97 3.39
C GLY A 68 -1.68 8.43 4.70
N GLU A 69 -0.95 7.55 5.40
CA GLU A 69 -0.22 7.90 6.63
C GLU A 69 0.86 8.96 6.39
N LYS A 70 1.47 8.98 5.18
CA LYS A 70 2.48 9.98 4.83
C LYS A 70 1.86 11.37 4.75
N LEU A 71 0.71 11.48 4.09
CA LEU A 71 0.01 12.75 3.94
C LEU A 71 -0.60 13.21 5.27
N GLU A 72 -1.14 12.28 6.06
CA GLU A 72 -1.64 12.57 7.40
C GLU A 72 -0.55 13.18 8.28
N LYS A 73 0.66 12.61 8.26
CA LYS A 73 1.81 13.18 8.97
C LYS A 73 2.17 14.57 8.43
N ALA A 74 2.12 14.78 7.12
CA ALA A 74 2.38 16.08 6.51
C ALA A 74 1.39 17.15 6.98
N PHE A 75 0.09 16.84 7.10
CA PHE A 75 -0.89 17.77 7.65
C PHE A 75 -0.57 18.20 9.08
N LYS A 76 -0.14 17.25 9.92
CA LYS A 76 0.25 17.51 11.31
C LYS A 76 1.53 18.36 11.40
N VAL A 77 2.54 18.02 10.61
CA VAL A 77 3.86 18.70 10.64
C VAL A 77 3.80 20.10 10.03
N PHE A 78 3.12 20.25 8.90
CA PHE A 78 3.07 21.51 8.16
C PHE A 78 1.82 22.36 8.47
N ASN A 79 0.98 21.90 9.41
CA ASN A 79 -0.27 22.57 9.81
C ASN A 79 -1.17 22.93 8.60
N VAL A 80 -1.37 21.96 7.70
CA VAL A 80 -2.18 22.14 6.49
C VAL A 80 -3.61 21.69 6.74
N ASN A 81 -4.58 22.56 6.45
CA ASN A 81 -6.00 22.25 6.50
C ASN A 81 -6.62 22.20 5.09
N VAL A 82 -7.21 21.06 4.75
CA VAL A 82 -7.89 20.80 3.47
C VAL A 82 -9.43 20.79 3.56
N LYS A 83 -9.99 20.99 4.75
CA LYS A 83 -11.43 20.95 4.98
C LYS A 83 -12.17 21.95 4.09
N GLY A 84 -13.16 21.47 3.35
CA GLY A 84 -13.98 22.27 2.43
C GLY A 84 -13.27 22.68 1.13
N LYS A 85 -12.00 22.30 0.94
CA LYS A 85 -11.23 22.68 -0.25
C LYS A 85 -11.37 21.67 -1.38
N ARG A 86 -11.22 22.15 -2.60
CA ARG A 86 -10.94 21.30 -3.77
C ARG A 86 -9.44 21.11 -3.86
N VAL A 87 -9.00 19.87 -4.06
CA VAL A 87 -7.60 19.49 -4.04
C VAL A 87 -7.29 18.58 -5.22
N ILE A 88 -6.02 18.56 -5.62
CA ILE A 88 -5.51 17.65 -6.65
C ILE A 88 -4.55 16.65 -6.01
N ASP A 89 -4.70 15.37 -6.33
CA ASP A 89 -3.84 14.27 -5.95
C ASP A 89 -3.14 13.76 -7.22
N VAL A 90 -1.84 14.03 -7.34
CA VAL A 90 -1.05 13.75 -8.54
C VAL A 90 -0.24 12.47 -8.31
N GLY A 91 -0.45 11.48 -9.18
CA GLY A 91 0.03 10.11 -8.96
C GLY A 91 -0.84 9.37 -7.93
N ALA A 92 -2.17 9.52 -8.06
CA ALA A 92 -3.14 9.01 -7.09
C ALA A 92 -3.01 7.50 -6.85
N SER A 93 -2.60 6.73 -7.87
CA SER A 93 -2.37 5.28 -7.80
C SER A 93 -3.56 4.54 -7.16
N THR A 94 -3.32 3.72 -6.12
CA THR A 94 -4.40 3.04 -5.37
C THR A 94 -5.30 4.00 -4.58
N GLY A 95 -4.87 5.25 -4.34
CA GLY A 95 -5.66 6.31 -3.70
C GLY A 95 -5.38 6.55 -2.22
N GLY A 96 -4.16 6.25 -1.75
CA GLY A 96 -3.82 6.44 -0.33
C GLY A 96 -3.94 7.90 0.12
N PHE A 97 -3.44 8.83 -0.69
CA PHE A 97 -3.52 10.27 -0.43
C PHE A 97 -4.96 10.76 -0.61
N THR A 98 -5.64 10.33 -1.68
CA THR A 98 -7.06 10.59 -1.92
C THR A 98 -7.93 10.24 -0.70
N ASP A 99 -7.82 9.02 -0.16
CA ASP A 99 -8.59 8.59 1.04
C ASP A 99 -8.28 9.48 2.26
N CYS A 100 -7.01 9.85 2.44
CA CYS A 100 -6.59 10.78 3.49
C CYS A 100 -7.21 12.18 3.32
N LEU A 101 -7.21 12.73 2.10
CA LEU A 101 -7.80 14.04 1.78
C LEU A 101 -9.31 14.04 2.06
N LEU A 102 -10.03 13.01 1.60
CA LEU A 102 -11.47 12.88 1.80
C LEU A 102 -11.84 12.77 3.29
N LYS A 103 -11.11 11.96 4.05
CA LYS A 103 -11.29 11.82 5.51
C LYS A 103 -10.93 13.09 6.28
N SER A 104 -9.99 13.87 5.75
CA SER A 104 -9.62 15.19 6.28
C SER A 104 -10.59 16.30 5.87
N GLY A 105 -11.69 15.96 5.18
CA GLY A 105 -12.79 16.87 4.88
C GLY A 105 -12.62 17.64 3.58
N ALA A 106 -11.76 17.22 2.65
CA ALA A 106 -11.73 17.79 1.30
C ALA A 106 -13.14 17.74 0.67
N LYS A 107 -13.54 18.83 0.01
CA LYS A 107 -14.82 18.94 -0.68
C LYS A 107 -14.83 18.11 -1.97
N GLU A 108 -13.70 18.10 -2.67
CA GLU A 108 -13.52 17.40 -3.94
C GLU A 108 -12.04 17.08 -4.16
N VAL A 109 -11.74 15.92 -4.73
CA VAL A 109 -10.37 15.46 -5.02
C VAL A 109 -10.26 15.06 -6.49
N TYR A 110 -9.44 15.78 -7.25
CA TYR A 110 -9.06 15.41 -8.60
C TYR A 110 -7.88 14.45 -8.55
N CYS A 111 -8.11 13.20 -8.94
CA CYS A 111 -7.14 12.12 -8.87
C CYS A 111 -6.50 11.93 -10.24
N VAL A 112 -5.29 12.44 -10.42
CA VAL A 112 -4.55 12.36 -11.68
C VAL A 112 -3.57 11.21 -11.61
N ASP A 113 -3.59 10.31 -12.60
CA ASP A 113 -2.57 9.27 -12.74
C ASP A 113 -2.29 8.97 -14.22
N VAL A 114 -1.07 8.52 -14.51
CA VAL A 114 -0.70 8.03 -15.84
C VAL A 114 -1.24 6.62 -16.09
N GLY A 115 -1.50 5.87 -15.02
CA GLY A 115 -2.16 4.57 -15.06
C GLY A 115 -3.64 4.65 -15.40
N TYR A 116 -4.27 3.48 -15.53
CA TYR A 116 -5.69 3.34 -15.77
C TYR A 116 -6.30 2.36 -14.77
N GLY A 117 -7.40 2.73 -14.13
CA GLY A 117 -8.18 1.86 -13.23
C GLY A 117 -7.46 1.46 -11.94
N GLN A 118 -6.46 2.23 -11.51
CA GLN A 118 -5.64 1.88 -10.34
C GLN A 118 -6.31 2.22 -9.01
N LEU A 119 -7.18 3.25 -9.00
CA LEU A 119 -7.80 3.76 -7.80
C LEU A 119 -8.69 2.70 -7.15
N ALA A 120 -8.68 2.59 -5.82
CA ALA A 120 -9.53 1.63 -5.13
C ALA A 120 -11.02 1.86 -5.45
N TRP A 121 -11.78 0.79 -5.68
CA TRP A 121 -13.18 0.83 -6.10
C TRP A 121 -14.06 1.78 -5.24
N LYS A 122 -13.91 1.74 -3.92
CA LYS A 122 -14.68 2.61 -3.02
C LYS A 122 -14.43 4.11 -3.27
N LEU A 123 -13.22 4.48 -3.69
CA LEU A 123 -12.83 5.86 -3.97
C LEU A 123 -13.34 6.28 -5.35
N GLN A 124 -13.29 5.39 -6.34
CA GLN A 124 -13.90 5.64 -7.66
C GLN A 124 -15.41 5.91 -7.58
N LYS A 125 -16.07 5.39 -6.53
CA LYS A 125 -17.51 5.57 -6.29
C LYS A 125 -17.84 6.73 -5.36
N ASP A 126 -16.85 7.39 -4.76
CA ASP A 126 -17.10 8.56 -3.92
C ASP A 126 -17.46 9.76 -4.80
N SER A 127 -18.60 10.41 -4.55
CA SER A 127 -19.09 11.53 -5.37
C SER A 127 -18.21 12.77 -5.30
N ARG A 128 -17.26 12.82 -4.36
CA ARG A 128 -16.27 13.89 -4.23
C ARG A 128 -14.99 13.61 -5.03
N VAL A 129 -14.90 12.46 -5.69
CA VAL A 129 -13.70 12.07 -6.46
C VAL A 129 -13.94 12.27 -7.94
N VAL A 130 -13.01 12.97 -8.59
CA VAL A 130 -12.94 13.08 -10.05
C VAL A 130 -11.72 12.30 -10.52
N VAL A 131 -11.93 11.23 -11.29
CA VAL A 131 -10.85 10.39 -11.81
C VAL A 131 -10.35 10.94 -13.14
N ILE A 132 -9.04 11.18 -13.22
CA ILE A 132 -8.34 11.67 -14.41
C ILE A 132 -7.19 10.70 -14.70
N ASP A 133 -7.56 9.53 -15.22
CA ASP A 133 -6.62 8.49 -15.62
C ASP A 133 -5.91 8.83 -16.93
N ARG A 134 -4.85 8.07 -17.25
CA ARG A 134 -4.04 8.19 -18.48
C ARG A 134 -3.54 9.61 -18.75
N THR A 135 -3.32 10.38 -17.70
CA THR A 135 -3.00 11.80 -17.78
C THR A 135 -1.68 12.07 -17.08
N ASN A 136 -0.74 12.64 -17.83
CA ASN A 136 0.51 13.13 -17.27
C ASN A 136 0.33 14.61 -16.94
N ILE A 137 0.47 14.96 -15.65
CA ILE A 137 0.24 16.30 -15.11
C ILE A 137 1.06 17.43 -15.76
N ARG A 138 2.12 17.08 -16.52
CA ARG A 138 3.01 18.05 -17.16
C ARG A 138 2.49 18.57 -18.51
N TYR A 139 1.44 17.96 -19.06
CA TYR A 139 0.82 18.36 -20.33
C TYR A 139 -0.61 18.83 -20.09
#